data_AF-A0A347THK9-F1
#
_entry.id   AF-A0A347THK9-F1
#
_cell.length_a   1.000
_cell.length_b   1.000
_cell.length_c   1.000
_cell.angle_alpha   90.00
_cell.angle_beta   90.00
_cell.angle_gamma   90.00
#
_symmetry.space_group_name_H-M   'P 1'
#
loop_
_entity.id
_entity.type
_entity.pdbx_description
1 polymer ?
#
loop_
_entity_poly.entity_id
_entity_poly.type
_entity_poly.pdbx_seq_one_letter_code
_entity_poly.pdbx_strand_id
1 'polypeptide(L)'
;MLTLFENNLAFLIFLHVLSAVVWVGGMIAIRFAIHYSMQGIQEPKIRLERTLENLKRFFNMVIPTILILLITAIIMILILGFKGTNLYSVVIAKEIIWTIMSIVFITIYVKRNKAQKLFDEGDFTGCKKQLLPIAKYFIPLNIFLGLIAIYLGVTLRGF
;
A
#
# COMPACT_ATOMS: atom_id res chain seq x y z
N MET A 1 14.38 2.57 25.71
CA MET A 1 13.40 2.32 24.61
C MET A 1 14.10 1.74 23.39
N LEU A 2 15.13 2.39 22.82
CA LEU A 2 15.91 1.86 21.69
C LEU A 2 16.58 0.50 22.00
N THR A 3 17.12 0.34 23.21
CA THR A 3 17.74 -0.91 23.70
C THR A 3 16.80 -2.13 23.70
N LEU A 4 15.48 -1.95 23.86
CA LEU A 4 14.50 -3.04 23.77
C LEU A 4 14.35 -3.54 22.32
N PHE A 5 14.42 -2.62 21.36
CA PHE A 5 14.30 -2.93 19.94
C PHE A 5 15.60 -3.49 19.35
N GLU A 6 16.76 -3.06 19.85
CA GLU A 6 18.06 -3.67 19.52
C GLU A 6 18.06 -5.17 19.85
N ASN A 7 17.60 -5.54 21.04
CA ASN A 7 17.48 -6.94 21.45
C ASN A 7 16.45 -7.75 20.66
N ASN A 8 15.58 -7.08 19.88
CA ASN A 8 14.50 -7.70 19.10
C ASN A 8 14.53 -7.30 17.62
N LEU A 9 15.71 -6.93 17.09
CA LEU A 9 15.88 -6.40 15.74
C LEU A 9 15.31 -7.33 14.67
N ALA A 10 15.52 -8.65 14.81
CA ALA A 10 14.99 -9.64 13.87
C ALA A 10 13.46 -9.61 13.78
N PHE A 11 12.76 -9.46 14.92
CA PHE A 11 11.31 -9.35 14.96
C PHE A 11 10.83 -8.04 14.33
N LEU A 12 11.54 -6.94 14.56
CA LEU A 12 11.22 -5.64 13.97
C LEU A 12 11.38 -5.66 12.43
N ILE A 13 12.46 -6.27 11.93
CA ILE A 13 12.67 -6.51 10.49
C ILE A 13 11.56 -7.40 9.93
N PHE A 14 11.20 -8.47 10.64
CA PHE A 14 10.10 -9.35 10.24
C PHE A 14 8.79 -8.58 10.09
N LEU A 15 8.41 -7.75 11.07
CA LEU A 15 7.20 -6.93 10.97
C LEU A 15 7.26 -5.95 9.80
N HIS A 16 8.42 -5.34 9.54
CA HIS A 16 8.61 -4.43 8.42
C HIS A 16 8.39 -5.14 7.07
N VAL A 17 9.06 -6.27 6.87
CA VAL A 17 8.97 -7.06 5.63
C VAL A 17 7.57 -7.65 5.45
N LEU A 18 6.98 -8.21 6.50
CA LEU A 18 5.61 -8.72 6.47
C LEU A 18 4.62 -7.64 6.04
N SER A 19 4.75 -6.43 6.58
CA SER A 19 3.90 -5.30 6.21
C SER A 19 4.05 -4.93 4.73
N ALA A 20 5.28 -4.94 4.20
CA ALA A 20 5.52 -4.66 2.79
C ALA A 20 4.90 -5.74 1.89
N VAL A 21 5.04 -7.01 2.28
CA VAL A 21 4.46 -8.17 1.57
C VAL A 21 2.93 -8.07 1.54
N VAL A 22 2.29 -7.80 2.67
CA VAL A 22 0.82 -7.71 2.73
C VAL A 22 0.31 -6.52 1.92
N TRP A 23 0.98 -5.37 1.96
CA TRP A 23 0.57 -4.20 1.21
C TRP A 23 0.73 -4.39 -0.30
N VAL A 24 1.94 -4.71 -0.78
CA VAL A 24 2.21 -4.87 -2.22
C VAL A 24 1.49 -6.10 -2.77
N GLY A 25 1.55 -7.23 -2.07
CA GLY A 25 0.83 -8.46 -2.43
C GLY A 25 -0.68 -8.26 -2.46
N GLY A 26 -1.25 -7.53 -1.50
CA GLY A 26 -2.66 -7.18 -1.49
C GLY A 26 -3.06 -6.33 -2.71
N MET A 27 -2.24 -5.36 -3.12
CA MET A 27 -2.50 -4.57 -4.33
C MET A 27 -2.45 -5.43 -5.59
N ILE A 28 -1.49 -6.35 -5.69
CA ILE A 28 -1.40 -7.33 -6.79
C ILE A 28 -2.66 -8.20 -6.83
N ALA A 29 -3.12 -8.74 -5.70
CA ALA A 29 -4.35 -9.52 -5.62
C ALA A 29 -5.59 -8.71 -6.05
N ILE A 30 -5.70 -7.45 -5.60
CA ILE A 30 -6.79 -6.56 -6.03
C ILE A 30 -6.75 -6.33 -7.54
N ARG A 31 -5.56 -6.10 -8.11
CA ARG A 31 -5.39 -5.78 -9.53
C ARG A 31 -5.60 -6.98 -10.47
N PHE A 32 -5.09 -8.16 -10.11
CA PHE A 32 -5.05 -9.30 -11.02
C PHE A 32 -6.07 -10.38 -10.71
N ALA A 33 -6.49 -10.55 -9.46
CA ALA A 33 -7.56 -11.50 -9.14
C ALA A 33 -8.90 -10.77 -9.10
N ILE A 34 -9.05 -9.79 -8.21
CA ILE A 34 -10.35 -9.18 -7.92
C ILE A 34 -10.85 -8.36 -9.11
N HIS A 35 -10.03 -7.45 -9.65
CA HIS A 35 -10.48 -6.57 -10.75
C HIS A 35 -11.02 -7.35 -11.95
N TYR A 36 -10.33 -8.39 -12.41
CA TYR A 36 -10.78 -9.20 -13.54
C TYR A 36 -11.99 -10.07 -13.17
N SER A 37 -12.06 -10.61 -11.96
CA SER A 37 -13.26 -11.35 -11.52
C SER A 37 -14.52 -10.47 -11.52
N MET A 38 -14.38 -9.18 -11.18
CA MET A 38 -15.51 -8.22 -11.19
C MET A 38 -15.99 -7.91 -12.60
N GLN A 39 -15.17 -8.09 -13.63
CA GLN A 39 -15.60 -7.85 -15.02
C GLN A 39 -16.63 -8.88 -15.50
N GLY A 40 -16.68 -10.07 -14.88
CA GLY A 40 -17.68 -11.10 -15.17
C GLY A 40 -19.08 -10.80 -14.65
N ILE A 41 -19.25 -9.80 -13.76
CA ILE A 41 -20.55 -9.39 -13.25
C ILE A 41 -21.25 -8.52 -14.30
N GLN A 42 -22.35 -9.05 -14.87
CA GLN A 42 -23.12 -8.37 -15.91
C GLN A 42 -23.90 -7.18 -15.36
N GLU A 43 -24.53 -7.33 -14.19
CA GLU A 43 -25.32 -6.27 -13.59
C GLU A 43 -24.43 -5.12 -13.09
N PRO A 44 -24.53 -3.90 -13.67
CA PRO A 44 -23.59 -2.82 -13.37
C PRO A 44 -23.62 -2.36 -11.92
N LYS A 45 -24.81 -2.33 -11.31
CA LYS A 45 -25.02 -1.91 -9.91
C LYS A 45 -24.32 -2.85 -8.95
N ILE A 46 -24.56 -4.16 -9.08
CA ILE A 46 -23.89 -5.19 -8.27
C ILE A 46 -22.38 -5.12 -8.43
N ARG A 47 -21.88 -4.92 -9.66
CA ARG A 47 -20.43 -4.80 -9.89
C ARG A 47 -19.81 -3.61 -9.16
N LEU A 48 -20.47 -2.45 -9.15
CA LEU A 48 -20.01 -1.26 -8.42
C LEU A 48 -20.03 -1.50 -6.91
N GLU A 49 -21.12 -2.07 -6.39
CA GLU A 49 -21.28 -2.41 -4.97
C GLU A 49 -20.16 -3.36 -4.49
N ARG A 50 -19.93 -4.46 -5.22
CA ARG A 50 -18.86 -5.41 -4.90
C ARG A 50 -17.48 -4.79 -4.98
N THR A 51 -17.24 -3.91 -5.95
CA THR A 51 -15.97 -3.17 -6.05
C THR A 51 -15.74 -2.28 -4.83
N LEU A 52 -16.78 -1.55 -4.38
CA LEU A 52 -16.71 -0.70 -3.19
C LEU A 52 -16.44 -1.52 -1.92
N GLU A 53 -17.12 -2.66 -1.75
CA GLU A 53 -16.94 -3.54 -0.61
C GLU A 53 -15.55 -4.20 -0.58
N ASN A 54 -15.07 -4.67 -1.73
CA ASN A 54 -13.72 -5.22 -1.86
C ASN A 54 -12.65 -4.19 -1.48
N LEU A 55 -12.78 -2.94 -1.95
CA LEU A 55 -11.86 -1.86 -1.57
C LEU A 55 -11.94 -1.53 -0.07
N LYS A 56 -13.13 -1.57 0.55
CA LYS A 56 -13.29 -1.36 1.99
C LYS A 56 -12.51 -2.39 2.80
N ARG A 57 -12.70 -3.68 2.48
CA ARG A 57 -12.01 -4.79 3.15
C ARG A 57 -10.50 -4.70 2.95
N PHE A 58 -10.09 -4.39 1.72
CA PHE A 58 -8.69 -4.16 1.40
C PHE A 58 -8.08 -3.04 2.25
N PHE A 59 -8.73 -1.88 2.39
CA PHE A 59 -8.22 -0.79 3.22
C PHE A 59 -8.16 -1.14 4.70
N ASN A 60 -9.17 -1.83 5.24
CA ASN A 60 -9.17 -2.28 6.64
C ASN A 60 -7.97 -3.18 6.96
N MET A 61 -7.55 -4.01 6.01
CA MET A 61 -6.35 -4.85 6.14
C MET A 61 -5.06 -4.04 5.94
N VAL A 62 -5.01 -3.16 4.93
CA VAL A 62 -3.77 -2.51 4.51
C VAL A 62 -3.38 -1.30 5.35
N ILE A 63 -4.34 -0.52 5.87
CA ILE A 63 -4.03 0.66 6.70
C ILE A 63 -3.15 0.29 7.90
N PRO A 64 -3.48 -0.73 8.73
CA PRO A 64 -2.59 -1.17 9.80
C PRO A 64 -1.19 -1.55 9.31
N THR A 65 -1.09 -2.23 8.17
CA THR A 65 0.22 -2.66 7.63
C THR A 65 1.06 -1.47 7.16
N ILE A 66 0.48 -0.45 6.56
CA ILE A 66 1.19 0.78 6.18
C ILE A 66 1.76 1.45 7.43
N LEU A 67 0.96 1.57 8.49
CA LEU A 67 1.40 2.19 9.74
C LEU A 67 2.55 1.42 10.38
N ILE A 68 2.44 0.08 10.47
CA ILE A 68 3.51 -0.77 10.98
C ILE A 68 4.78 -0.62 10.14
N LEU A 69 4.66 -0.60 8.81
CA LEU A 69 5.80 -0.44 7.90
C LEU A 69 6.54 0.88 8.14
N LEU A 70 5.82 2.00 8.23
CA LEU A 70 6.41 3.33 8.42
C LEU A 70 7.05 3.48 9.81
N ILE A 71 6.37 2.99 10.86
CA ILE A 71 6.91 3.04 12.23
C ILE A 71 8.19 2.20 12.33
N THR A 72 8.16 0.97 11.82
CA THR A 72 9.34 0.09 11.82
C THR A 72 10.47 0.67 10.98
N ALA A 73 10.19 1.31 9.84
CA ALA A 73 11.21 1.98 9.03
C ALA A 73 11.97 3.06 9.83
N ILE A 74 11.25 3.94 10.52
CA ILE A 74 11.85 5.01 11.33
C ILE A 74 12.71 4.41 12.45
N ILE A 75 12.20 3.40 13.16
CA ILE A 75 12.95 2.73 14.24
C ILE A 75 14.24 2.10 13.69
N MET A 76 14.17 1.39 12.55
CA MET A 76 15.34 0.77 11.92
C MET A 76 16.39 1.80 11.51
N ILE A 77 15.98 2.94 10.94
CA ILE A 77 16.92 4.00 10.53
C ILE A 77 17.69 4.57 11.73
N LEU A 78 17.01 4.69 12.88
CA LEU A 78 17.63 5.19 14.11
C LEU A 78 18.59 4.17 14.75
N ILE A 79 18.27 2.87 14.69
CA ILE A 79 19.06 1.81 15.32
C ILE A 79 20.26 1.41 14.45
N LEU A 80 20.05 1.19 13.15
CA LEU A 80 21.07 0.65 12.24
C LEU A 80 22.14 1.68 11.82
N GLY A 81 21.98 2.95 12.21
CA GLY A 81 23.05 3.94 12.09
C GLY A 81 23.50 4.21 10.65
N PHE A 82 22.61 4.11 9.65
CA PHE A 82 22.97 4.26 8.24
C PHE A 82 23.62 5.60 7.87
N LYS A 83 23.47 6.64 8.70
CA LYS A 83 24.05 7.97 8.48
C LYS A 83 25.58 7.88 8.39
N GLY A 84 26.15 8.32 7.28
CA GLY A 84 27.60 8.27 7.01
C GLY A 84 28.05 7.05 6.20
N THR A 85 27.13 6.14 5.85
CA THR A 85 27.41 4.98 4.99
C THR A 85 27.05 5.29 3.53
N ASN A 86 27.68 4.59 2.59
CA ASN A 86 27.32 4.68 1.16
C ASN A 86 25.89 4.19 0.87
N LEU A 87 25.27 3.45 1.80
CA LEU A 87 23.91 2.91 1.69
C LEU A 87 22.84 3.91 2.14
N TYR A 88 23.21 5.02 2.77
CA TYR A 88 22.25 6.01 3.25
C TYR A 88 21.38 6.60 2.12
N SER A 89 21.96 6.78 0.93
CA SER A 89 21.24 7.23 -0.27
C SER A 89 20.13 6.26 -0.69
N VAL A 90 20.39 4.95 -0.59
CA VAL A 90 19.42 3.88 -0.88
C VAL A 90 18.27 3.90 0.13
N VAL A 91 18.59 4.07 1.42
CA VAL A 91 17.58 4.23 2.48
C VAL A 91 16.68 5.42 2.19
N ILE A 92 17.24 6.60 1.91
CA ILE A 92 16.45 7.80 1.59
C ILE A 92 15.59 7.59 0.34
N ALA A 93 16.16 7.02 -0.73
CA ALA A 93 15.42 6.76 -1.96
C ALA A 93 14.20 5.85 -1.70
N LYS A 94 14.38 4.79 -0.89
CA LYS A 94 13.29 3.90 -0.49
C LYS A 94 12.19 4.66 0.29
N GLU A 95 12.57 5.49 1.25
CA GLU A 95 11.62 6.27 2.06
C GLU A 95 10.84 7.31 1.23
N ILE A 96 11.49 7.93 0.25
CA ILE A 96 10.80 8.82 -0.72
C ILE A 96 9.75 8.03 -1.50
N ILE A 97 10.10 6.83 -1.99
CA ILE A 97 9.15 5.98 -2.70
C ILE A 97 7.97 5.61 -1.79
N TRP A 98 8.21 5.19 -0.54
CA TRP A 98 7.15 4.88 0.41
C TRP A 98 6.24 6.07 0.72
N THR A 99 6.81 7.27 0.78
CA THR A 99 6.05 8.50 0.98
C THR A 99 5.12 8.78 -0.22
N ILE A 100 5.64 8.67 -1.44
CA ILE A 100 4.85 8.82 -2.67
C ILE A 100 3.73 7.77 -2.71
N MET A 101 4.06 6.51 -2.42
CA MET A 101 3.09 5.41 -2.37
C MET A 101 1.97 5.66 -1.35
N SER A 102 2.31 6.21 -0.19
CA SER A 102 1.34 6.56 0.84
C SER A 102 0.41 7.69 0.39
N ILE A 103 0.92 8.70 -0.30
CA ILE A 103 0.11 9.78 -0.90
C ILE A 103 -0.85 9.23 -1.98
N VAL A 104 -0.36 8.32 -2.83
CA VAL A 104 -1.19 7.63 -3.82
C VAL A 104 -2.30 6.81 -3.12
N PHE A 105 -1.96 6.10 -2.04
CA PHE A 105 -2.94 5.35 -1.25
C PHE A 105 -3.99 6.25 -0.60
N ILE A 106 -3.60 7.38 -0.01
CA ILE A 106 -4.54 8.37 0.55
C ILE A 106 -5.49 8.87 -0.55
N THR A 107 -4.97 9.14 -1.75
CA THR A 107 -5.78 9.56 -2.90
C THR A 107 -6.80 8.48 -3.30
N ILE A 108 -6.39 7.21 -3.32
CA ILE A 108 -7.26 6.06 -3.56
C ILE A 108 -8.37 6.00 -2.49
N TYR A 109 -8.01 6.12 -1.21
CA TYR A 109 -8.94 6.07 -0.08
C TYR A 109 -10.02 7.16 -0.17
N VAL A 110 -9.60 8.41 -0.42
CA VAL A 110 -10.52 9.55 -0.61
C VAL A 110 -11.45 9.33 -1.80
N LYS A 111 -10.92 8.85 -2.94
CA LYS A 111 -11.74 8.57 -4.13
C LYS A 111 -12.76 7.47 -3.89
N ARG A 112 -12.40 6.39 -3.20
CA ARG A 112 -13.34 5.32 -2.83
C ARG A 112 -14.44 5.84 -1.92
N ASN A 113 -14.13 6.69 -0.95
CA ASN A 113 -15.14 7.26 -0.06
C ASN A 113 -16.09 8.22 -0.79
N LYS A 114 -15.57 9.01 -1.74
CA LYS A 114 -16.41 9.79 -2.66
C LYS A 114 -17.30 8.89 -3.53
N ALA A 115 -16.75 7.79 -4.04
CA ALA A 115 -17.50 6.82 -4.84
C ALA A 115 -18.61 6.12 -4.04
N GLN A 116 -18.37 5.82 -2.76
CA GLN A 116 -19.37 5.25 -1.86
C GLN A 116 -20.55 6.22 -1.69
N LYS A 117 -20.29 7.49 -1.39
CA LYS A 117 -21.35 8.50 -1.24
C LYS A 117 -22.23 8.62 -2.49
N LEU A 118 -21.60 8.70 -3.67
CA LEU A 118 -22.32 8.76 -4.94
C LEU A 118 -23.16 7.49 -5.20
N PHE A 119 -22.67 6.32 -4.79
CA PHE A 119 -23.42 5.08 -4.90
C PHE A 119 -24.66 5.09 -4.00
N ASP A 120 -24.51 5.55 -2.74
CA ASP A 120 -25.59 5.63 -1.76
C ASP A 120 -26.67 6.65 -2.19
N GLU A 121 -26.26 7.71 -2.89
CA GLU A 121 -27.14 8.73 -3.50
C GLU A 121 -27.79 8.27 -4.82
N GLY A 122 -27.42 7.10 -5.35
CA GLY A 122 -27.94 6.57 -6.62
C GLY A 122 -27.24 7.08 -7.89
N ASP A 123 -26.20 7.92 -7.78
CA ASP A 123 -25.37 8.34 -8.92
C ASP A 123 -24.31 7.27 -9.27
N PHE A 124 -24.75 6.23 -9.98
CA PHE A 124 -23.88 5.15 -10.44
C PHE A 124 -22.83 5.59 -11.47
N THR A 125 -23.13 6.63 -12.25
CA THR A 125 -22.20 7.15 -13.28
C THR A 125 -21.05 7.89 -12.61
N GLY A 126 -21.34 8.77 -11.65
CA GLY A 126 -20.34 9.45 -10.83
C GLY A 126 -19.54 8.46 -9.99
N CYS A 127 -20.19 7.47 -9.39
CA CYS A 127 -19.52 6.38 -8.67
C CYS A 127 -18.46 5.68 -9.55
N LYS A 128 -18.87 5.23 -10.75
CA LYS A 128 -17.97 4.59 -11.72
C LYS A 128 -16.81 5.51 -12.10
N LYS A 129 -17.06 6.81 -12.33
CA LYS A 129 -16.04 7.80 -12.68
C LYS A 129 -14.98 7.96 -11.58
N GLN A 130 -15.35 7.85 -10.30
CA GLN A 130 -14.39 7.91 -9.19
C GLN A 130 -13.58 6.61 -9.05
N LEU A 131 -14.18 5.45 -9.33
CA LEU A 131 -13.52 4.14 -9.22
C LEU A 131 -12.57 3.83 -10.39
N LEU A 132 -12.88 4.29 -11.59
CA LEU A 132 -12.09 3.98 -12.80
C LEU A 132 -10.57 4.30 -12.66
N PRO A 133 -10.16 5.49 -12.19
CA PRO A 133 -8.75 5.82 -12.03
C PRO A 133 -8.01 4.95 -11.02
N ILE A 134 -8.72 4.44 -9.99
CA ILE A 134 -8.13 3.60 -8.94
C ILE A 134 -7.55 2.34 -9.57
N ALA A 135 -8.36 1.60 -10.32
CA ALA A 135 -7.94 0.37 -10.96
C ALA A 135 -6.96 0.64 -12.11
N LYS A 136 -7.21 1.69 -12.91
CA LYS A 136 -6.46 1.94 -14.17
C LYS A 136 -5.06 2.51 -13.94
N TYR A 137 -4.88 3.39 -12.96
CA TYR A 137 -3.65 4.16 -12.78
C TYR A 137 -3.05 4.01 -11.40
N PHE A 138 -3.83 4.29 -10.34
CA PHE A 138 -3.25 4.42 -9.00
C PHE A 138 -2.74 3.09 -8.44
N ILE A 139 -3.53 2.01 -8.53
CA ILE A 139 -3.08 0.70 -8.05
C ILE A 139 -1.86 0.19 -8.85
N PRO A 140 -1.86 0.18 -10.20
CA PRO A 140 -0.68 -0.22 -10.99
C PRO A 140 0.57 0.61 -10.69
N LEU A 141 0.44 1.93 -10.58
CA LEU A 141 1.55 2.81 -10.20
C LEU A 141 2.11 2.42 -8.83
N ASN A 142 1.23 2.18 -7.86
CA ASN A 142 1.63 1.86 -6.50
C ASN A 142 2.29 0.47 -6.41
N ILE A 143 1.85 -0.50 -7.21
CA ILE A 143 2.52 -1.81 -7.34
C ILE A 143 3.93 -1.62 -7.89
N PHE A 144 4.08 -0.86 -8.98
CA PHE A 144 5.38 -0.64 -9.62
C PHE A 144 6.39 0.01 -8.66
N LEU A 145 5.96 1.09 -7.99
CA LEU A 145 6.76 1.74 -6.95
C LEU A 145 7.11 0.78 -5.80
N GLY A 146 6.14 -0.03 -5.36
CA GLY A 146 6.35 -1.02 -4.30
C GLY A 146 7.39 -2.07 -4.65
N LEU A 147 7.39 -2.57 -5.89
CA LEU A 147 8.39 -3.53 -6.36
C LEU A 147 9.80 -2.91 -6.37
N ILE A 148 9.93 -1.65 -6.79
CA ILE A 148 11.20 -0.92 -6.74
C ILE A 148 11.66 -0.77 -5.28
N ALA A 149 10.77 -0.33 -4.39
CA ALA A 149 11.09 -0.15 -2.96
C ALA A 149 11.51 -1.47 -2.29
N ILE A 150 10.86 -2.58 -2.63
CA ILE A 150 11.25 -3.92 -2.17
C ILE A 150 12.65 -4.28 -2.66
N TYR A 151 12.93 -4.07 -3.96
CA TYR A 151 14.26 -4.34 -4.53
C TYR A 151 15.35 -3.52 -3.82
N LEU A 152 15.13 -2.23 -3.59
CA LEU A 152 16.05 -1.39 -2.81
C LEU A 152 16.21 -1.91 -1.38
N GLY A 153 15.13 -2.37 -0.75
CA GLY A 153 15.17 -3.03 0.56
C GLY A 153 16.06 -4.27 0.58
N VAL A 154 16.05 -5.10 -0.48
CA VAL A 154 16.93 -6.27 -0.59
C VAL A 154 18.40 -5.86 -0.65
N THR A 155 18.74 -4.75 -1.33
CA THR A 155 20.13 -4.26 -1.40
C THR A 155 20.67 -3.76 -0.06
N LEU A 156 19.80 -3.53 0.93
CA LEU A 156 20.17 -3.17 2.30
C LEU A 156 20.40 -4.39 3.20
N ARG A 157 20.21 -5.61 2.70
CA ARG A 157 20.42 -6.85 3.47
C ARG A 157 21.90 -7.04 3.78
N GLY A 158 22.20 -7.40 5.03
CA GLY A 158 23.57 -7.68 5.48
C GLY A 158 24.27 -6.48 6.12
N PHE A 159 23.53 -5.39 6.34
CA PHE A 159 23.91 -4.28 7.21
C PHE A 159 23.25 -4.45 8.59
#